data_AF-A0AAJ2ENV2-F1
#
_entry.id   AF-A0AAJ2ENV2-F1
#
_cell.length_a   1.000
_cell.length_b   1.000
_cell.length_c   1.000
_cell.angle_alpha   90.00
_cell.angle_beta   90.00
_cell.angle_gamma   90.00
#
_symmetry.space_group_name_H-M   'P 1'
#
loop_
_entity.id
_entity.type
_entity.pdbx_description
1 polymer ?
#
loop_
_entity_poly.entity_id
_entity_poly.type
_entity_poly.pdbx_seq_one_letter_code
_entity_poly.pdbx_strand_id
1 'polypeptide(L)'
;AMYEALLAAGASLAKSLDLPLGMSLSPEQVAALTSNVVIMQTVIVDGQAVLVPVVYLAKASQQNMNGPLIAAADIDLKDAQTFSNSGTIQAGNTLSIQGKQIDNAFGALRSGGLMSLTTQGDVDLTSATLNAGSLALNAGGNLLLNTAVNTIHQVSATGATRTVSTLGPLAT
;
A
#
# COMPACT_ATOMS: atom_id res chain seq x y z
N ALA A 1 -14.50 -1.27 -20.05
CA ALA A 1 -13.61 -2.42 -20.27
C ALA A 1 -13.05 -3.00 -18.96
N MET A 2 -11.98 -2.43 -18.35
CA MET A 2 -11.32 -3.07 -17.19
C MET A 2 -12.20 -3.08 -15.92
N TYR A 3 -12.91 -1.99 -15.64
CA TYR A 3 -13.81 -1.91 -14.49
C TYR A 3 -15.02 -2.85 -14.58
N GLU A 4 -15.63 -2.95 -15.77
CA GLU A 4 -16.75 -3.89 -16.02
C GLU A 4 -16.31 -5.35 -15.85
N ALA A 5 -15.09 -5.69 -16.29
CA ALA A 5 -14.54 -7.03 -16.09
C ALA A 5 -14.38 -7.38 -14.61
N LEU A 6 -13.92 -6.42 -13.79
CA LEU A 6 -13.80 -6.61 -12.33
C LEU A 6 -15.16 -6.78 -11.65
N LEU A 7 -16.18 -6.02 -12.09
CA LEU A 7 -17.56 -6.17 -11.60
C LEU A 7 -18.18 -7.51 -12.01
N ALA A 8 -17.98 -7.94 -13.25
CA ALA A 8 -18.47 -9.23 -13.74
C ALA A 8 -17.80 -10.40 -12.99
N ALA A 9 -16.48 -10.32 -12.77
CA ALA A 9 -15.74 -11.28 -11.97
C ALA A 9 -16.24 -11.31 -10.52
N GLY A 10 -16.51 -10.15 -9.93
CA GLY A 10 -17.09 -10.04 -8.59
C GLY A 10 -18.50 -10.64 -8.48
N ALA A 11 -19.37 -10.38 -9.46
CA ALA A 11 -20.71 -10.98 -9.51
C ALA A 11 -20.66 -12.52 -9.63
N SER A 12 -19.75 -13.03 -10.47
CA SER A 12 -19.52 -14.47 -10.60
C SER A 12 -19.00 -15.09 -9.30
N LEU A 13 -18.05 -14.43 -8.63
CA LEU A 13 -17.51 -14.87 -7.35
C LEU A 13 -18.60 -14.86 -6.26
N ALA A 14 -19.35 -13.77 -6.13
CA ALA A 14 -20.43 -13.65 -5.15
C ALA A 14 -21.45 -14.77 -5.32
N LYS A 15 -21.82 -15.10 -6.57
CA LYS A 15 -22.69 -16.25 -6.86
C LYS A 15 -22.08 -17.59 -6.44
N SER A 16 -20.78 -17.78 -6.66
CA SER A 16 -20.10 -19.03 -6.28
C SER A 16 -19.96 -19.23 -4.77
N LEU A 17 -19.90 -18.13 -4.01
CA LEU A 17 -19.78 -18.13 -2.55
C LEU A 17 -21.14 -18.04 -1.85
N ASP A 18 -22.24 -17.96 -2.61
CA ASP A 18 -23.58 -17.62 -2.11
C ASP A 18 -23.57 -16.35 -1.22
N LEU A 19 -22.74 -15.37 -1.62
CA LEU A 19 -22.53 -14.15 -0.85
C LEU A 19 -23.74 -13.22 -1.01
N PRO A 20 -24.39 -12.81 0.09
CA PRO A 20 -25.51 -11.87 0.02
C PRO A 20 -25.09 -10.51 -0.54
N LEU A 21 -25.99 -9.84 -1.26
CA LEU A 21 -25.75 -8.48 -1.74
C LEU A 21 -25.46 -7.54 -0.57
N GLY A 22 -24.40 -6.74 -0.71
CA GLY A 22 -23.99 -5.79 0.31
C GLY A 22 -23.03 -6.34 1.37
N MET A 23 -22.71 -7.64 1.36
CA MET A 23 -21.72 -8.23 2.27
C MET A 23 -20.28 -8.12 1.75
N SER A 24 -19.34 -7.99 2.69
CA SER A 24 -17.90 -8.04 2.44
C SER A 24 -17.39 -9.48 2.34
N LEU A 25 -16.27 -9.69 1.63
CA LEU A 25 -15.52 -10.95 1.69
C LEU A 25 -14.82 -11.11 3.05
N SER A 26 -14.83 -12.32 3.58
CA SER A 26 -14.00 -12.70 4.74
C SER A 26 -12.51 -12.71 4.38
N PRO A 27 -11.60 -12.56 5.36
CA PRO A 27 -10.16 -12.62 5.12
C PRO A 27 -9.70 -13.90 4.38
N GLU A 28 -10.32 -15.03 4.69
CA GLU A 28 -10.04 -16.33 4.07
C GLU A 28 -10.47 -16.34 2.61
N GLN A 29 -11.64 -15.78 2.30
CA GLN A 29 -12.12 -15.63 0.92
C GLN A 29 -11.25 -14.67 0.11
N VAL A 30 -10.75 -13.59 0.73
CA VAL A 30 -9.80 -12.66 0.08
C VAL A 30 -8.47 -13.37 -0.22
N ALA A 31 -7.95 -14.16 0.73
CA ALA A 31 -6.70 -14.90 0.54
C ALA A 31 -6.80 -15.95 -0.57
N ALA A 32 -7.99 -16.50 -0.83
CA ALA A 32 -8.25 -17.49 -1.87
C ALA A 32 -8.50 -16.88 -3.27
N LEU A 33 -8.51 -15.55 -3.42
CA LEU A 33 -8.77 -14.91 -4.71
C LEU A 33 -7.70 -15.26 -5.75
N THR A 34 -8.15 -15.73 -6.91
CA THR A 34 -7.32 -16.01 -8.08
C THR A 34 -7.28 -14.86 -9.09
N SER A 35 -8.22 -13.91 -8.99
CA SER A 35 -8.30 -12.70 -9.80
C SER A 35 -8.87 -11.53 -9.00
N ASN A 36 -8.58 -10.30 -9.43
CA ASN A 36 -9.13 -9.09 -8.82
C ASN A 36 -10.64 -9.01 -9.09
N VAL A 37 -11.39 -8.54 -8.11
CA VAL A 37 -12.85 -8.41 -8.19
C VAL A 37 -13.33 -7.10 -7.58
N VAL A 38 -14.49 -6.62 -8.03
CA VAL A 38 -15.23 -5.55 -7.35
C VAL A 38 -16.50 -6.16 -6.76
N ILE A 39 -16.70 -5.99 -5.46
CA ILE A 39 -17.90 -6.44 -4.73
C ILE A 39 -18.66 -5.21 -4.23
N MET A 40 -19.99 -5.23 -4.41
CA MET A 40 -20.87 -4.17 -3.91
C MET A 40 -21.15 -4.39 -2.42
N GLN A 41 -20.77 -3.44 -1.58
CA GLN A 41 -20.97 -3.48 -0.13
C GLN A 41 -21.91 -2.39 0.33
N THR A 42 -22.74 -2.70 1.33
CA THR A 42 -23.65 -1.72 1.91
C THR A 42 -22.90 -0.82 2.87
N VAL A 43 -22.95 0.48 2.62
CA VAL A 43 -22.46 1.52 3.52
C VAL A 43 -23.56 2.56 3.76
N ILE A 44 -23.47 3.26 4.88
CA ILE A 44 -24.37 4.38 5.17
C ILE A 44 -23.68 5.67 4.74
N VAL A 45 -24.30 6.39 3.79
CA VAL A 45 -23.88 7.73 3.35
C VAL A 45 -25.05 8.67 3.58
N ASP A 46 -24.84 9.73 4.36
CA ASP A 46 -25.87 10.71 4.71
C ASP A 46 -27.17 10.09 5.24
N GLY A 47 -27.05 9.03 6.05
CA GLY A 47 -28.18 8.32 6.65
C GLY A 47 -28.90 7.34 5.71
N GLN A 48 -28.45 7.17 4.46
CA GLN A 48 -29.02 6.22 3.50
C GLN A 48 -28.12 5.00 3.29
N ALA A 49 -28.72 3.81 3.24
CA ALA A 49 -28.03 2.59 2.87
C ALA A 49 -27.81 2.55 1.36
N VAL A 50 -26.55 2.62 0.94
CA VAL A 50 -26.14 2.60 -0.47
C VAL A 50 -25.12 1.50 -0.71
N LEU A 51 -25.13 0.95 -1.92
CA LEU A 51 -24.10 0.02 -2.38
C LEU A 51 -22.93 0.80 -2.95
N VAL A 52 -21.73 0.57 -2.40
CA VAL A 52 -20.48 1.10 -2.94
C VAL A 52 -19.60 -0.02 -3.49
N PRO A 53 -18.89 0.21 -4.61
CA PRO A 53 -17.95 -0.76 -5.14
C PRO A 53 -16.69 -0.82 -4.26
N VAL A 54 -16.34 -2.01 -3.79
CA VAL A 54 -15.09 -2.29 -3.07
C VAL A 54 -14.24 -3.24 -3.89
N VAL A 55 -13.00 -2.84 -4.16
CA VAL A 55 -12.04 -3.67 -4.90
C VAL A 55 -11.34 -4.62 -3.94
N TYR A 56 -11.37 -5.91 -4.26
CA TYR A 56 -10.53 -6.92 -3.62
C TYR A 56 -9.51 -7.43 -4.62
N LEU A 57 -8.27 -7.53 -4.18
CA LEU A 57 -7.15 -7.86 -5.06
C LEU A 57 -6.63 -9.25 -4.74
N ALA A 58 -6.43 -10.05 -5.79
CA ALA A 58 -5.82 -11.37 -5.67
C ALA A 58 -4.34 -11.23 -5.27
N LYS A 59 -3.84 -12.17 -4.46
CA LYS A 59 -2.46 -12.15 -3.95
C LYS A 59 -1.42 -12.05 -5.07
N ALA A 60 -1.63 -12.76 -6.19
CA ALA A 60 -0.76 -12.67 -7.36
C ALA A 60 -0.75 -11.27 -8.00
N SER A 61 -1.90 -10.61 -8.05
CA SER A 61 -1.99 -9.22 -8.52
C SER A 61 -1.34 -8.24 -7.54
N GLN A 62 -1.45 -8.47 -6.23
CA GLN A 62 -0.71 -7.70 -5.22
C GLN A 62 0.80 -7.75 -5.43
N GLN A 63 1.35 -8.92 -5.74
CA GLN A 63 2.78 -9.09 -6.01
C GLN A 63 3.23 -8.41 -7.31
N ASN A 64 2.32 -8.26 -8.28
CA ASN A 64 2.59 -7.58 -9.55
C ASN A 64 2.31 -6.06 -9.47
N MET A 65 1.90 -5.54 -8.31
CA MET A 65 1.77 -4.09 -8.06
C MET A 65 3.06 -3.46 -7.51
N ASN A 66 4.17 -4.18 -7.44
CA ASN A 66 5.44 -3.69 -6.86
C ASN A 66 6.08 -2.49 -7.60
N GLY A 67 5.36 -1.88 -8.54
CA GLY A 67 5.82 -0.79 -9.38
C GLY A 67 7.02 -1.20 -10.22
N PRO A 68 7.74 -0.22 -10.81
CA PRO A 68 9.03 -0.45 -11.43
C PRO A 68 10.01 -1.12 -10.45
N LEU A 69 10.78 -2.10 -10.93
CA LEU A 69 11.85 -2.75 -10.17
C LEU A 69 13.22 -2.31 -10.70
N ILE A 70 14.05 -1.78 -9.81
CA ILE A 70 15.48 -1.60 -10.04
C ILE A 70 16.22 -2.61 -9.16
N ALA A 71 16.99 -3.51 -9.77
CA ALA A 71 17.73 -4.54 -9.06
C ALA A 71 19.19 -4.62 -9.50
N ALA A 72 20.10 -4.75 -8.52
CA ALA A 72 21.53 -4.98 -8.75
C ALA A 72 22.16 -5.70 -7.54
N ALA A 73 23.43 -6.12 -7.66
CA ALA A 73 24.18 -6.64 -6.51
C ALA A 73 24.43 -5.51 -5.48
N ASP A 74 24.97 -4.39 -5.95
CA ASP A 74 25.15 -3.18 -5.17
C ASP A 74 24.55 -1.98 -5.92
N ILE A 75 23.96 -1.04 -5.19
CA ILE A 75 23.40 0.20 -5.72
C ILE A 75 24.01 1.35 -4.93
N ASP A 76 24.63 2.30 -5.64
CA ASP A 76 25.21 3.51 -5.06
C ASP A 76 24.74 4.73 -5.86
N LEU A 77 23.80 5.48 -5.29
CA LEU A 77 23.23 6.69 -5.86
C LEU A 77 23.78 7.89 -5.08
N LYS A 78 24.52 8.77 -5.77
CA LYS A 78 25.19 9.93 -5.18
C LYS A 78 24.69 11.23 -5.78
N ASP A 79 24.82 12.31 -5.02
CA ASP A 79 24.58 13.68 -5.45
C ASP A 79 23.19 13.94 -6.06
N ALA A 80 22.18 13.15 -5.68
CA ALA A 80 20.81 13.37 -6.12
C ALA A 80 20.29 14.71 -5.55
N GLN A 81 19.65 15.56 -6.37
CA GLN A 81 18.94 16.72 -5.81
C GLN A 81 17.79 16.23 -4.93
N THR A 82 16.90 15.43 -5.50
CA THR A 82 15.89 14.68 -4.76
C THR A 82 15.91 13.25 -5.29
N PHE A 83 16.09 12.29 -4.40
CA PHE A 83 15.80 10.89 -4.70
C PHE A 83 14.30 10.69 -4.48
N SER A 84 13.57 10.24 -5.50
CA SER A 84 12.13 9.93 -5.40
C SER A 84 11.88 8.51 -5.90
N ASN A 85 11.27 7.68 -5.05
CA ASN A 85 10.93 6.30 -5.37
C ASN A 85 9.54 5.92 -4.83
N SER A 86 8.68 5.47 -5.73
CA SER A 86 7.38 4.86 -5.42
C SER A 86 7.28 3.42 -5.92
N GLY A 87 8.38 2.85 -6.43
CA GLY A 87 8.51 1.45 -6.88
C GLY A 87 9.38 0.65 -5.93
N THR A 88 10.02 -0.40 -6.44
CA THR A 88 10.94 -1.25 -5.67
C THR A 88 12.39 -1.04 -6.11
N ILE A 89 13.28 -0.77 -5.16
CA ILE A 89 14.74 -0.84 -5.36
C ILE A 89 15.29 -1.97 -4.51
N GLN A 90 16.05 -2.87 -5.13
CA GLN A 90 16.60 -4.05 -4.49
C GLN A 90 18.09 -4.22 -4.78
N ALA A 91 18.91 -4.09 -3.74
CA ALA A 91 20.32 -4.47 -3.76
C ALA A 91 20.52 -5.85 -3.11
N GLY A 92 21.30 -6.71 -3.74
CA GLY A 92 21.71 -8.00 -3.18
C GLY A 92 22.61 -7.86 -1.94
N ASN A 93 23.43 -6.81 -1.89
CA ASN A 93 24.48 -6.61 -0.90
C ASN A 93 24.37 -5.23 -0.24
N THR A 94 24.57 -4.14 -0.99
CA THR A 94 24.58 -2.78 -0.43
C THR A 94 23.66 -1.84 -1.21
N LEU A 95 22.84 -1.07 -0.49
CA LEU A 95 22.08 0.04 -1.04
C LEU A 95 22.57 1.34 -0.38
N SER A 96 23.15 2.24 -1.15
CA SER A 96 23.61 3.56 -0.71
C SER A 96 22.86 4.63 -1.51
N ILE A 97 22.18 5.52 -0.80
CA ILE A 97 21.44 6.64 -1.38
C ILE A 97 21.88 7.92 -0.67
N GLN A 98 22.43 8.85 -1.46
CA GLN A 98 22.82 10.17 -1.02
C GLN A 98 22.16 11.25 -1.89
N GLY A 99 21.48 12.20 -1.25
CA GLY A 99 20.88 13.33 -1.94
C GLY A 99 20.50 14.49 -1.03
N LYS A 100 19.96 15.59 -1.56
CA LYS A 100 19.50 16.72 -0.70
C LYS A 100 18.14 16.48 -0.04
N GLN A 101 17.35 15.56 -0.59
CA GLN A 101 16.13 15.03 0.01
C GLN A 101 15.91 13.59 -0.46
N ILE A 102 15.37 12.74 0.40
CA ILE A 102 14.99 11.36 0.07
C ILE A 102 13.48 11.24 0.26
N ASP A 103 12.77 10.99 -0.83
CA ASP A 103 11.35 10.67 -0.85
C ASP A 103 11.19 9.22 -1.31
N ASN A 104 10.85 8.36 -0.36
CA ASN A 104 10.51 6.97 -0.62
C ASN A 104 9.07 6.67 -0.17
N ALA A 105 8.19 7.68 -0.20
CA ALA A 105 6.80 7.49 0.18
C ALA A 105 6.14 6.45 -0.74
N PHE A 106 5.45 5.48 -0.15
CA PHE A 106 4.83 4.34 -0.83
C PHE A 106 5.79 3.44 -1.62
N GLY A 107 7.10 3.68 -1.54
CA GLY A 107 8.14 2.88 -2.20
C GLY A 107 8.71 1.77 -1.31
N ALA A 108 9.39 0.82 -1.94
CA ALA A 108 10.11 -0.25 -1.27
C ALA A 108 11.62 -0.18 -1.51
N LEU A 109 12.41 -0.21 -0.44
CA LEU A 109 13.87 -0.30 -0.49
C LEU A 109 14.30 -1.61 0.16
N ARG A 110 15.11 -2.40 -0.55
CA ARG A 110 15.59 -3.70 -0.09
C ARG A 110 17.11 -3.79 -0.23
N SER A 111 17.80 -4.26 0.80
CA SER A 111 19.23 -4.54 0.81
C SER A 111 19.49 -5.86 1.54
N GLY A 112 20.26 -6.77 0.93
CA GLY A 112 20.69 -8.00 1.61
C GLY A 112 21.71 -7.74 2.74
N GLY A 113 22.34 -6.56 2.77
CA GLY A 113 23.31 -6.14 3.78
C GLY A 113 23.01 -4.74 4.27
N LEU A 114 23.95 -3.81 4.07
CA LEU A 114 23.80 -2.42 4.54
C LEU A 114 22.87 -1.62 3.61
N MET A 115 21.95 -0.89 4.21
CA MET A 115 21.21 0.20 3.58
C MET A 115 21.65 1.51 4.21
N SER A 116 22.22 2.42 3.42
CA SER A 116 22.65 3.76 3.84
C SER A 116 21.79 4.82 3.15
N LEU A 117 21.05 5.60 3.93
CA LEU A 117 20.24 6.72 3.48
C LEU A 117 20.81 8.00 4.09
N THR A 118 21.46 8.85 3.28
CA THR A 118 22.10 10.07 3.76
C THR A 118 21.56 11.29 3.03
N THR A 119 21.10 12.29 3.77
CA THR A 119 20.62 13.53 3.18
C THR A 119 20.86 14.74 4.08
N GLN A 120 20.91 15.93 3.47
CA GLN A 120 20.95 17.21 4.21
C GLN A 120 19.54 17.73 4.56
N GLY A 121 18.50 17.23 3.89
CA GLY A 121 17.12 17.62 4.11
C GLY A 121 16.31 16.48 4.73
N ASP A 122 15.06 16.38 4.31
CA ASP A 122 14.11 15.44 4.89
C ASP A 122 14.24 14.04 4.26
N VAL A 123 13.86 13.03 5.03
CA VAL A 123 13.65 11.66 4.57
C VAL A 123 12.18 11.31 4.79
N ASP A 124 11.43 11.12 3.71
CA ASP A 124 10.05 10.67 3.76
C ASP A 124 9.95 9.17 3.49
N LEU A 125 9.55 8.41 4.52
CA LEU A 125 9.30 6.97 4.48
C LEU A 125 7.81 6.67 4.72
N THR A 126 6.92 7.60 4.40
CA THR A 126 5.47 7.44 4.59
C THR A 126 4.96 6.23 3.83
N SER A 127 4.40 5.26 4.56
CA SER A 127 3.92 3.98 4.02
C SER A 127 4.98 3.21 3.21
N ALA A 128 6.26 3.50 3.44
CA ALA A 128 7.37 2.83 2.79
C ALA A 128 7.62 1.44 3.39
N THR A 129 8.19 0.55 2.58
CA THR A 129 8.72 -0.73 3.07
C THR A 129 10.25 -0.70 3.00
N LEU A 130 10.92 -0.93 4.14
CA LEU A 130 12.38 -1.02 4.20
C LEU A 130 12.77 -2.40 4.71
N ASN A 131 13.59 -3.10 3.93
CA ASN A 131 14.12 -4.41 4.31
C ASN A 131 15.64 -4.38 4.14
N ALA A 132 16.39 -4.40 5.24
CA ALA A 132 17.85 -4.32 5.21
C ALA A 132 18.43 -5.28 6.25
N GLY A 133 19.63 -5.81 6.00
CA GLY A 133 20.42 -6.46 7.04
C GLY A 133 20.85 -5.47 8.12
N SER A 134 21.15 -4.23 7.73
CA SER A 134 21.38 -3.10 8.64
C SER A 134 20.97 -1.80 7.99
N LEU A 135 20.40 -0.87 8.76
CA LEU A 135 20.00 0.45 8.29
C LEU A 135 20.85 1.54 8.95
N ALA A 136 21.54 2.32 8.15
CA ALA A 136 22.17 3.59 8.53
C ALA A 136 21.37 4.73 7.88
N LEU A 137 20.72 5.55 8.70
CA LEU A 137 19.92 6.67 8.23
C LEU A 137 20.42 7.96 8.87
N ASN A 138 20.79 8.92 8.04
CA ASN A 138 21.23 10.25 8.44
C ASN A 138 20.40 11.30 7.67
N ALA A 139 19.40 11.87 8.35
CA ALA A 139 18.61 12.98 7.85
C ALA A 139 19.15 14.29 8.45
N GLY A 140 19.49 15.26 7.60
CA GLY A 140 19.84 16.60 8.05
C GLY A 140 18.63 17.44 8.48
N GLY A 141 17.43 17.06 7.99
CA GLY A 141 16.13 17.61 8.39
C GLY A 141 15.28 16.58 9.13
N ASN A 142 14.01 16.48 8.76
CA ASN A 142 13.04 15.58 9.40
C ASN A 142 13.11 14.15 8.84
N LEU A 143 12.75 13.19 9.68
CA LEU A 143 12.45 11.83 9.27
C LEU A 143 10.94 11.59 9.43
N LEU A 144 10.23 11.41 8.32
CA LEU A 144 8.78 11.16 8.31
C LEU A 144 8.49 9.66 8.22
N LEU A 145 7.89 9.09 9.27
CA LEU A 145 7.42 7.71 9.32
C LEU A 145 5.91 7.69 9.58
N ASN A 146 5.14 8.05 8.56
CA ASN A 146 3.69 8.00 8.63
C ASN A 146 3.17 6.69 8.03
N THR A 147 2.01 6.24 8.49
CA THR A 147 1.21 5.24 7.77
C THR A 147 0.02 5.96 7.18
N ALA A 148 -0.19 5.85 5.86
CA ALA A 148 -1.43 6.29 5.25
C ALA A 148 -2.55 5.36 5.75
N VAL A 149 -3.49 5.92 6.51
CA VAL A 149 -4.63 5.18 7.05
C VAL A 149 -5.89 5.51 6.26
N ASN A 150 -6.74 4.51 6.04
CA ASN A 150 -8.07 4.77 5.49
C ASN A 150 -8.98 5.20 6.65
N THR A 151 -9.54 6.40 6.58
CA THR A 151 -10.40 6.96 7.62
C THR A 151 -11.84 6.99 7.15
N ILE A 152 -12.69 6.21 7.81
CA ILE A 152 -14.13 6.15 7.55
C ILE A 152 -14.83 7.04 8.57
N HIS A 153 -15.62 7.99 8.09
CA HIS A 153 -16.54 8.78 8.90
C HIS A 153 -17.95 8.21 8.75
N GLN A 154 -18.53 7.72 9.85
CA GLN A 154 -19.91 7.22 9.92
C GLN A 154 -20.75 8.18 10.76
N VAL A 155 -21.95 8.50 10.28
CA VAL A 155 -22.95 9.26 11.03
C VAL A 155 -24.21 8.41 11.13
N SER A 156 -24.70 8.16 12.34
CA SER A 156 -25.96 7.45 12.57
C SER A 156 -27.15 8.37 12.29
N ALA A 157 -28.34 7.77 12.07
CA ALA A 157 -29.59 8.51 11.91
C ALA A 157 -29.97 9.36 13.15
N THR A 158 -29.39 9.07 14.32
CA THR A 158 -29.58 9.83 15.56
C THR A 158 -28.55 10.94 15.75
N GLY A 159 -27.65 11.16 14.78
CA GLY A 159 -26.60 12.18 14.82
C GLY A 159 -25.32 11.75 15.53
N ALA A 160 -25.18 10.48 15.92
CA ALA A 160 -23.95 9.98 16.52
C ALA A 160 -22.86 9.82 15.45
N THR A 161 -21.70 10.44 15.67
CA THR A 161 -20.55 10.35 14.75
C THR A 161 -19.56 9.31 15.23
N ARG A 162 -19.09 8.44 14.33
CA ARG A 162 -18.01 7.48 14.57
C ARG A 162 -16.95 7.64 13.49
N THR A 163 -15.72 7.92 13.90
CA THR A 163 -14.55 7.92 13.01
C THR A 163 -13.78 6.62 13.25
N VAL A 164 -13.55 5.84 12.20
CA VAL A 164 -12.74 4.61 12.26
C VAL A 164 -11.59 4.76 11.28
N SER A 165 -10.37 4.83 11.78
CA SER A 165 -9.16 4.74 10.97
C SER A 165 -8.64 3.31 11.01
N THR A 166 -8.56 2.67 9.85
CA THR A 166 -8.01 1.32 9.72
C THR A 166 -6.58 1.44 9.23
N LEU A 167 -5.63 0.95 10.04
CA LEU A 167 -4.25 0.76 9.60
C LEU A 167 -4.20 -0.43 8.64
N GLY A 168 -3.33 -0.36 7.64
CA GLY A 168 -2.97 -1.53 6.83
C GLY A 168 -2.36 -2.65 7.70
N PRO A 169 -2.33 -3.90 7.21
CA PRO A 169 -1.66 -4.99 7.90
C PRO A 169 -0.17 -4.65 8.15
N LEU A 170 0.39 -5.16 9.24
CA LEU A 170 1.81 -5.01 9.53
C LEU A 170 2.62 -5.58 8.35
N ALA A 171 3.57 -4.81 7.81
CA ALA A 171 4.50 -5.33 6.83
C ALA A 171 5.32 -6.45 7.49
N THR A 172 5.10 -7.70 7.06
CA THR A 172 5.85 -8.89 7.50
C THR A 172 7.06 -9.15 6.62
#